data_AF-T0ZH24-F1
#
_entry.id   AF-T0ZH24-F1
#
_cell.length_a   1.000
_cell.length_b   1.000
_cell.length_c   1.000
_cell.angle_alpha   90.00
_cell.angle_beta   90.00
_cell.angle_gamma   90.00
#
_symmetry.space_group_name_H-M   'P 1'
#
loop_
_entity.id
_entity.type
_entity.pdbx_description
1 polymer ?
#
loop_
_entity_poly.entity_id
_entity_poly.type
_entity_poly.pdbx_seq_one_letter_code
_entity_poly.pdbx_strand_id
1 'polypeptide(L)'
;MFSGTAILRSSELIIALWQFFDSVEVRATVSEDFVEKVWLNGYLLDREEAKISVFDHGLVCGDGVFETIGVYGGVAFALNKHLERLQRSAAGIGLPSLDLKLISGGAMALLLANRCIDCKLRITVT
;
A
#
# COMPACT_ATOMS: atom_id res chain seq x y z
N MET A 1 37.26 -11.66 18.12
CA MET A 1 37.52 -10.26 18.51
C MET A 1 37.42 -9.43 17.24
N PHE A 2 36.69 -8.31 17.30
CA PHE A 2 36.21 -7.41 16.21
C PHE A 2 35.07 -8.02 15.36
N SER A 3 33.79 -7.70 15.59
CA SER A 3 33.07 -6.41 15.58
C SER A 3 32.95 -5.83 14.18
N GLY A 4 31.73 -5.61 13.71
CA GLY A 4 31.45 -4.97 12.43
C GLY A 4 29.98 -5.02 12.02
N THR A 5 29.13 -4.34 12.80
CA THR A 5 27.76 -3.97 12.47
C THR A 5 27.66 -3.31 11.09
N ALA A 6 26.69 -3.72 10.26
CA ALA A 6 26.23 -2.95 9.09
C ALA A 6 24.70 -2.82 9.13
N ILE A 7 24.22 -1.59 9.29
CA ILE A 7 22.82 -1.17 9.27
C ILE A 7 22.59 -0.45 7.92
N LEU A 8 21.33 -0.50 7.41
CA LEU A 8 20.67 0.36 6.40
C LEU A 8 20.80 -0.12 4.94
N ARG A 9 19.79 -0.11 4.06
CA ARG A 9 18.41 0.42 4.02
C ARG A 9 17.70 -0.19 2.80
N SER A 10 16.46 -0.67 2.94
CA SER A 10 15.57 -0.98 1.81
C SER A 10 14.13 -0.78 2.29
N SER A 11 13.55 0.39 2.02
CA SER A 11 12.12 0.65 2.19
C SER A 11 11.36 -0.13 1.13
N GLU A 12 10.55 -1.09 1.52
CA GLU A 12 9.66 -1.83 0.63
C GLU A 12 8.25 -1.23 0.74
N LEU A 13 7.61 -0.96 -0.39
CA LEU A 13 6.36 -0.23 -0.50
C LEU A 13 5.31 -1.14 -1.12
N ILE A 14 4.24 -1.42 -0.37
CA ILE A 14 3.19 -2.39 -0.68
C ILE A 14 1.89 -1.63 -0.98
N ILE A 15 1.23 -1.82 -2.14
CA ILE A 15 -0.13 -1.32 -2.38
C ILE A 15 -1.08 -2.52 -2.51
N ALA A 16 -2.17 -2.56 -1.71
CA ALA A 16 -3.19 -3.62 -1.75
C ALA A 16 -4.59 -3.03 -1.51
N LEU A 17 -5.64 -3.38 -2.27
CA LEU A 17 -7.01 -2.84 -2.17
C LEU A 17 -7.88 -3.52 -1.07
N TRP A 18 -8.90 -2.86 -0.46
CA TRP A 18 -9.77 -3.40 0.63
C TRP A 18 -11.19 -2.79 0.79
N GLN A 19 -12.32 -3.38 0.35
CA GLN A 19 -13.69 -2.80 0.52
C GLN A 19 -14.41 -3.11 1.89
N PHE A 20 -15.60 -2.54 2.22
CA PHE A 20 -16.25 -2.42 3.57
C PHE A 20 -17.51 -3.33 3.67
N PHE A 21 -17.90 -3.83 4.86
CA PHE A 21 -19.25 -4.40 5.12
C PHE A 21 -19.94 -3.72 6.30
N ASP A 22 -21.27 -3.76 6.30
CA ASP A 22 -22.21 -3.32 7.35
C ASP A 22 -22.94 -4.55 7.93
N SER A 23 -23.34 -4.48 9.21
CA SER A 23 -23.90 -5.53 10.11
C SER A 23 -22.88 -6.20 11.05
N VAL A 24 -23.14 -6.09 12.36
CA VAL A 24 -22.25 -6.47 13.48
C VAL A 24 -22.25 -7.99 13.71
N GLU A 25 -21.57 -8.66 12.79
CA GLU A 25 -20.82 -9.91 12.92
C GLU A 25 -19.79 -9.78 11.78
N VAL A 26 -18.78 -8.92 11.97
CA VAL A 26 -18.07 -8.27 10.86
C VAL A 26 -17.03 -9.21 10.23
N ARG A 27 -17.49 -10.21 9.47
CA ARG A 27 -16.69 -10.87 8.42
C ARG A 27 -16.86 -10.05 7.15
N ALA A 28 -15.92 -9.14 6.90
CA ALA A 28 -15.96 -8.18 5.82
C ALA A 28 -14.79 -8.36 4.84
N THR A 29 -14.70 -9.52 4.19
CA THR A 29 -13.79 -9.75 3.05
C THR A 29 -14.38 -9.03 1.83
N VAL A 30 -13.61 -8.22 1.11
CA VAL A 30 -14.03 -7.78 -0.23
C VAL A 30 -13.10 -8.37 -1.27
N SER A 31 -13.70 -9.33 -1.99
CA SER A 31 -13.20 -10.22 -3.03
C SER A 31 -11.74 -10.03 -3.44
N GLU A 32 -10.88 -10.91 -2.92
CA GLU A 32 -9.55 -11.18 -3.46
C GLU A 32 -9.60 -11.75 -4.90
N ASP A 33 -10.78 -11.99 -5.46
CA ASP A 33 -10.99 -12.73 -6.71
C ASP A 33 -10.81 -11.92 -8.00
N PHE A 34 -10.58 -10.61 -7.95
CA PHE A 34 -10.52 -9.73 -9.15
C PHE A 34 -9.26 -8.85 -9.28
N VAL A 35 -8.27 -8.99 -8.39
CA VAL A 35 -7.02 -8.21 -8.50
C VAL A 35 -6.03 -8.94 -9.40
N GLU A 36 -5.88 -8.46 -10.64
CA GLU A 36 -4.94 -9.01 -11.62
C GLU A 36 -3.54 -8.38 -11.48
N LYS A 37 -3.48 -7.08 -11.16
CA LYS A 37 -2.23 -6.32 -11.05
C LYS A 37 -2.04 -5.76 -9.65
N VAL A 38 -0.77 -5.68 -9.23
CA VAL A 38 -0.31 -5.06 -7.98
C VAL A 38 0.76 -4.02 -8.33
N TRP A 39 0.78 -2.90 -7.61
CA TRP A 39 1.86 -1.93 -7.74
C TRP A 39 2.82 -2.06 -6.56
N LEU A 40 4.10 -2.28 -6.84
CA LEU A 40 5.16 -2.53 -5.87
C LEU A 40 6.41 -1.75 -6.25
N ASN A 41 6.88 -0.86 -5.38
CA ASN A 41 8.14 -0.12 -5.53
C ASN A 41 8.38 0.55 -6.91
N GLY A 42 7.35 1.13 -7.53
CA GLY A 42 7.47 1.75 -8.86
C GLY A 42 7.01 0.89 -10.03
N TYR A 43 6.79 -0.40 -9.81
CA TYR A 43 6.48 -1.37 -10.87
C TYR A 43 5.04 -1.86 -10.75
N LEU A 44 4.36 -1.96 -11.90
CA LEU A 44 3.07 -2.62 -12.01
C LEU A 44 3.31 -4.08 -12.41
N LEU A 45 2.99 -5.01 -11.52
CA LEU A 45 3.29 -6.43 -11.62
C LEU A 45 1.99 -7.24 -11.72
N ASP A 46 2.07 -8.42 -12.32
CA ASP A 46 1.02 -9.44 -12.13
C ASP A 46 0.98 -9.88 -10.67
N ARG A 47 -0.21 -10.25 -10.19
CA ARG A 47 -0.44 -10.64 -8.80
C ARG A 47 0.54 -11.73 -8.36
N GLU A 48 0.82 -12.71 -9.21
CA GLU A 48 1.69 -13.85 -8.92
C GLU A 48 3.17 -13.48 -8.85
N GLU A 49 3.55 -12.34 -9.46
CA GLU A 49 4.92 -11.83 -9.50
C GLU A 49 5.22 -10.88 -8.34
N ALA A 50 4.19 -10.25 -7.77
CA ALA A 50 4.32 -9.37 -6.62
C ALA A 50 4.76 -10.14 -5.37
N LYS A 51 6.01 -9.92 -4.96
CA LYS A 51 6.64 -10.60 -3.82
C LYS A 51 7.23 -9.59 -2.86
N ILE A 52 7.06 -9.85 -1.58
CA ILE A 52 7.64 -9.08 -0.47
C ILE A 52 8.67 -9.97 0.21
N SER A 53 9.74 -9.37 0.74
CA SER A 53 10.76 -10.11 1.49
C SER A 53 10.17 -10.72 2.77
N VAL A 54 10.58 -11.95 3.11
CA VAL A 54 10.26 -12.55 4.44
C VAL A 54 10.92 -11.79 5.59
N PHE A 55 11.87 -10.90 5.30
CA PHE A 55 12.54 -10.03 6.25
C PHE A 55 11.99 -8.60 6.24
N ASP A 56 10.89 -8.33 5.53
CA ASP A 56 10.22 -7.03 5.57
C ASP A 56 9.85 -6.67 7.01
N HIS A 57 10.17 -5.45 7.45
CA HIS A 57 10.02 -5.05 8.84
C HIS A 57 8.54 -4.88 9.23
N GLY A 58 7.68 -4.55 8.26
CA GLY A 58 6.24 -4.57 8.41
C GLY A 58 5.69 -5.97 8.65
N LEU A 59 6.25 -6.97 7.98
CA LEU A 59 5.90 -8.38 8.19
C LEU A 59 6.44 -8.93 9.53
N VAL A 60 7.72 -8.67 9.83
CA VAL A 60 8.42 -9.27 10.99
C VAL A 60 8.07 -8.56 12.29
N CYS A 61 7.97 -7.24 12.28
CA CYS A 61 7.84 -6.40 13.47
C CYS A 61 6.56 -5.56 13.51
N GLY A 62 5.73 -5.58 12.45
CA GLY A 62 4.54 -4.74 12.35
C GLY A 62 4.85 -3.26 12.12
N ASP A 63 6.07 -2.94 11.67
CA ASP A 63 6.53 -1.57 11.48
C ASP A 63 6.12 -1.06 10.10
N GLY A 64 5.13 -0.16 10.07
CA GLY A 64 4.64 0.40 8.84
C GLY A 64 3.38 1.22 9.03
N VAL A 65 3.00 1.93 7.97
CA VAL A 65 1.77 2.74 7.92
C VAL A 65 0.96 2.39 6.69
N PHE A 66 -0.36 2.56 6.77
CA PHE A 66 -1.23 2.34 5.63
C PHE A 66 -2.37 3.36 5.57
N GLU A 67 -2.91 3.50 4.37
CA GLU A 67 -4.15 4.21 4.09
C GLU A 67 -5.10 3.28 3.36
N THR A 68 -6.40 3.43 3.63
CA THR A 68 -7.47 2.78 2.87
C THR A 68 -8.42 3.86 2.36
N ILE A 69 -8.62 3.90 1.04
CA ILE A 69 -9.23 5.00 0.29
C ILE A 69 -10.40 4.44 -0.53
N GLY A 70 -11.57 5.06 -0.43
CA GLY A 70 -12.70 4.74 -1.30
C GLY A 70 -12.43 5.13 -2.76
N VAL A 71 -12.77 4.26 -3.70
CA VAL A 71 -12.76 4.56 -5.14
C VAL A 71 -14.20 4.51 -5.61
N TYR A 72 -14.64 5.59 -6.27
CA TYR A 72 -16.00 5.74 -6.77
C TYR A 72 -15.94 6.17 -8.23
N GLY A 73 -16.62 5.43 -9.11
CA GLY A 73 -16.57 5.70 -10.55
C GLY A 73 -15.16 5.71 -11.14
N GLY A 74 -14.25 4.89 -10.59
CA GLY A 74 -12.84 4.77 -11.00
C GLY A 74 -11.92 5.85 -10.42
N VAL A 75 -12.43 6.75 -9.55
CA VAL A 75 -11.66 7.85 -8.97
C VAL A 75 -11.49 7.66 -7.47
N ALA A 76 -10.23 7.68 -7.00
CA ALA A 76 -9.92 7.65 -5.58
C ALA A 76 -10.37 8.95 -4.90
N PHE A 77 -11.21 8.83 -3.86
CA PHE A 77 -11.72 9.96 -3.11
C PHE A 77 -10.61 10.64 -2.32
N ALA A 78 -10.43 11.95 -2.54
CA ALA A 78 -9.51 12.80 -1.79
C ALA A 78 -8.07 12.25 -1.67
N LEU A 79 -7.55 11.58 -2.72
CA LEU A 79 -6.25 10.89 -2.72
C LEU A 79 -5.11 11.74 -2.11
N ASN A 80 -4.99 13.01 -2.49
CA ASN A 80 -3.93 13.89 -1.96
C ASN A 80 -4.00 14.03 -0.43
N LYS A 81 -5.19 14.16 0.17
CA LYS A 81 -5.35 14.27 1.62
C LYS A 81 -4.95 12.97 2.33
N HIS A 82 -5.24 11.83 1.72
CA HIS A 82 -4.79 10.52 2.23
C HIS A 82 -3.27 10.40 2.15
N LEU A 83 -2.65 10.80 1.04
CA LEU A 83 -1.19 10.78 0.88
C LEU A 83 -0.46 11.72 1.86
N GLU A 84 -1.01 12.91 2.11
CA GLU A 84 -0.51 13.81 3.16
C GLU A 84 -0.62 13.20 4.56
N ARG A 85 -1.71 12.47 4.85
CA ARG A 85 -1.85 11.73 6.11
C ARG A 85 -0.85 10.58 6.20
N LEU A 86 -0.69 9.80 5.13
CA LEU A 86 0.30 8.72 5.05
C LEU A 86 1.71 9.26 5.32
N GLN A 87 2.08 10.39 4.72
CA GLN A 87 3.38 11.04 4.96
C GLN A 87 3.58 11.44 6.42
N ARG A 88 2.55 12.02 7.05
CA ARG A 88 2.61 12.39 8.48
C ARG A 88 2.73 11.16 9.37
N SER A 89 1.99 10.09 9.08
CA SER A 89 2.08 8.83 9.83
C SER A 89 3.46 8.20 9.68
N ALA A 90 3.99 8.13 8.45
CA ALA A 90 5.33 7.61 8.17
C ALA A 90 6.40 8.40 8.96
N ALA A 91 6.33 9.73 8.93
CA ALA A 91 7.22 10.58 9.72
C ALA A 91 7.07 10.35 11.24
N GLY A 92 5.85 10.10 11.72
CA GLY A 92 5.56 9.86 13.14
C GLY A 92 6.19 8.59 13.71
N ILE A 93 6.49 7.60 12.85
CA ILE A 93 7.19 6.37 13.23
C ILE A 93 8.67 6.35 12.78
N GLY A 94 9.15 7.44 12.17
CA GLY A 94 10.55 7.58 11.75
C GLY A 94 10.90 6.99 10.39
N LEU A 95 9.90 6.67 9.55
CA LEU A 95 10.14 6.26 8.17
C LEU A 95 10.64 7.45 7.31
N PRO A 96 11.40 7.19 6.24
CA PRO A 96 11.85 8.23 5.32
C PRO A 96 10.71 9.03 4.68
N SER A 97 11.04 10.22 4.16
CA SER A 97 10.10 11.00 3.34
C SER A 97 9.66 10.19 2.13
N LEU A 98 8.36 10.21 1.83
CA LEU A 98 7.75 9.48 0.74
C LEU A 98 7.72 10.35 -0.53
N ASP A 99 7.87 9.72 -1.70
CA ASP A 99 7.58 10.38 -2.96
C ASP A 99 6.07 10.28 -3.27
N LEU A 100 5.32 11.29 -2.84
CA LEU A 100 3.87 11.31 -3.01
C LEU A 100 3.45 11.36 -4.49
N LYS A 101 4.29 11.89 -5.38
CA LYS A 101 3.98 11.91 -6.82
C LYS A 101 4.10 10.52 -7.41
N LEU A 102 5.15 9.78 -7.04
CA LEU A 102 5.33 8.39 -7.44
C LEU A 102 4.18 7.52 -6.95
N ILE A 103 3.81 7.64 -5.67
CA ILE A 103 2.71 6.86 -5.08
C ILE A 103 1.38 7.21 -5.73
N SER A 104 1.10 8.49 -5.97
CA SER A 104 -0.12 8.93 -6.66
C SER A 104 -0.20 8.39 -8.09
N GLY A 105 0.90 8.46 -8.84
CA GLY A 105 0.99 7.88 -10.19
C GLY A 105 0.79 6.35 -10.19
N GLY A 106 1.40 5.66 -9.23
CA GLY A 106 1.22 4.22 -9.04
C GLY A 106 -0.21 3.83 -8.71
N ALA A 107 -0.87 4.57 -7.82
CA ALA A 107 -2.29 4.40 -7.50
C ALA A 107 -3.17 4.55 -8.74
N MET A 108 -2.96 5.59 -9.55
CA MET A 108 -3.72 5.81 -10.79
C MET A 108 -3.49 4.68 -11.80
N ALA A 109 -2.23 4.26 -12.00
CA ALA A 109 -1.89 3.16 -12.89
C ALA A 109 -2.54 1.84 -12.46
N LEU A 110 -2.55 1.57 -11.15
CA LEU A 110 -3.15 0.37 -10.58
C LEU A 110 -4.67 0.30 -10.77
N LEU A 111 -5.37 1.43 -10.52
CA LEU A 111 -6.82 1.51 -10.72
C LEU A 111 -7.21 1.30 -12.18
N LEU A 112 -6.45 1.92 -13.10
CA LEU A 112 -6.66 1.76 -14.54
C LEU A 112 -6.44 0.31 -14.98
N ALA A 113 -5.35 -0.31 -14.52
CA ALA A 113 -4.97 -1.66 -14.92
C ALA A 113 -5.99 -2.72 -14.48
N ASN A 114 -6.52 -2.59 -13.26
CA ASN A 114 -7.52 -3.51 -12.72
C ASN A 114 -8.96 -3.13 -13.12
N ARG A 115 -9.16 -2.05 -13.90
CA ARG A 115 -10.50 -1.55 -14.31
C ARG A 115 -11.47 -1.40 -13.14
N CYS A 116 -10.96 -1.04 -11.95
CA CYS A 116 -11.81 -0.86 -10.79
C CYS A 116 -12.71 0.37 -11.00
N ILE A 117 -14.01 0.20 -10.80
CA ILE A 117 -14.99 1.29 -10.82
C ILE A 117 -15.36 1.68 -9.38
N ASP A 118 -15.89 0.75 -8.59
CA ASP A 118 -16.22 0.97 -7.18
C ASP A 118 -15.47 -0.04 -6.33
N CYS A 119 -14.36 0.38 -5.72
CA CYS A 119 -13.52 -0.47 -4.88
C CYS A 119 -12.90 0.35 -3.74
N LYS A 120 -11.87 -0.18 -3.11
CA LYS A 120 -11.10 0.55 -2.10
C LYS A 120 -9.63 0.35 -2.34
N LEU A 121 -8.91 1.42 -2.61
CA LEU A 121 -7.46 1.41 -2.76
C LEU A 121 -6.82 1.41 -1.38
N ARG A 122 -5.89 0.49 -1.08
CA ARG A 122 -5.03 0.63 0.10
C ARG A 122 -3.57 0.73 -0.31
N ILE A 123 -2.87 1.60 0.40
CA ILE A 123 -1.46 1.93 0.21
C ILE A 123 -0.78 1.61 1.54
N THR A 124 0.36 0.92 1.52
CA THR A 124 1.11 0.47 2.69
C THR A 124 2.60 0.78 2.48
N VAL A 125 3.25 1.27 3.52
CA VAL A 125 4.68 1.59 3.52
C VAL A 125 5.30 0.95 4.75
N THR A 126 6.40 0.22 4.56
CA THR A 126 7.14 -0.51 5.58
C THR A 126 8.63 -0.22 5.51
#